data_AF-A0A0C9ZGL9-F1
#
_entry.id   AF-A0A0C9ZGL9-F1
#
_cell.length_a   1.000
_cell.length_b   1.000
_cell.length_c   1.000
_cell.angle_alpha   90.00
_cell.angle_beta   90.00
_cell.angle_gamma   90.00
#
_symmetry.space_group_name_H-M   'P 1'
#
loop_
_entity.id
_entity.type
_entity.pdbx_description
1 polymer ?
#
loop_
_entity_poly.entity_id
_entity_poly.type
_entity_poly.pdbx_seq_one_letter_code
_entity_poly.pdbx_strand_id
1 'polypeptide(L)'
;LNVSLGAHLRETLVAIQKITPTDLFDDLAPYVSSDEQHSAQVAVIPYDTLQRISKWTRTPEGTKALQNCSPPLDPQSYSMVSLLAGCRTSPEKRFPPHVVKDPLEESRRASETRKAIATVANGALSVVGTGAATWWASEWTGLKLEWRTLLAVATALIVALSEIILYIIWDTRK
;
A
#
# COMPACT_ATOMS: atom_id res chain seq x y z
N LEU A 1 10.36 -5.14 16.72
CA LEU A 1 9.36 -4.16 16.26
C LEU A 1 8.46 -3.86 17.44
N ASN A 2 8.27 -2.58 17.75
CA ASN A 2 7.55 -2.14 18.94
C ASN A 2 6.24 -1.46 18.53
N VAL A 3 5.16 -1.74 19.25
CA VAL A 3 3.82 -1.23 18.92
C VAL A 3 3.20 -0.57 20.14
N SER A 4 2.41 0.47 19.89
CA SER A 4 1.64 1.13 20.95
C SER A 4 0.57 0.19 21.52
N LEU A 5 0.56 0.04 22.84
CA LEU A 5 -0.44 -0.69 23.61
C LEU A 5 -1.61 0.25 23.95
N GLY A 6 -2.71 0.12 23.21
CA GLY A 6 -3.95 0.86 23.50
C GLY A 6 -4.71 0.27 24.71
N ALA A 7 -5.64 1.03 25.29
CA ALA A 7 -6.45 0.60 26.44
C ALA A 7 -7.23 -0.70 26.16
N HIS A 8 -7.90 -0.80 25.00
CA HIS A 8 -8.64 -2.00 24.61
C HIS A 8 -7.75 -3.25 24.49
N LEU A 9 -6.50 -3.06 24.03
CA LEU A 9 -5.54 -4.14 23.84
C LEU A 9 -5.01 -4.62 25.20
N ARG A 10 -4.86 -3.69 26.15
CA ARG A 10 -4.50 -4.04 27.53
C ARG A 10 -5.60 -4.86 28.19
N GLU A 11 -6.86 -4.41 28.11
CA GLU A 11 -8.00 -5.12 28.69
C GLU A 11 -8.14 -6.55 28.15
N THR A 12 -7.96 -6.72 26.83
CA THR A 12 -7.97 -8.04 26.21
C THR A 12 -6.78 -8.89 26.66
N LEU A 13 -5.56 -8.34 26.78
CA LEU A 13 -4.40 -9.11 27.26
C LEU A 13 -4.50 -9.50 28.73
N VAL A 14 -5.10 -8.66 29.59
CA VAL A 14 -5.38 -8.98 31.01
C VAL A 14 -6.26 -10.22 31.12
N ALA A 15 -7.29 -10.33 30.29
CA ALA A 15 -8.22 -11.45 30.31
C ALA A 15 -7.54 -12.80 29.99
N ILE A 16 -6.52 -12.79 29.13
CA ILE A 16 -5.84 -14.01 28.67
C ILE A 16 -4.63 -14.35 29.55
N GLN A 17 -4.07 -13.37 30.26
CA GLN A 17 -2.85 -13.53 31.06
C GLN A 17 -2.91 -14.75 31.99
N LYS A 18 -4.06 -15.03 32.63
CA LYS A 18 -4.20 -16.14 33.58
C LYS A 18 -4.27 -17.53 32.92
N ILE A 19 -4.41 -17.58 31.60
CA ILE A 19 -4.68 -18.79 30.82
C ILE A 19 -3.47 -19.15 29.96
N THR A 20 -2.57 -18.19 29.70
CA THR A 20 -1.38 -18.40 28.89
C THR A 20 -0.37 -19.33 29.56
N PRO A 21 0.40 -20.10 28.76
CA PRO A 21 1.56 -20.86 29.23
C PRO A 21 2.55 -19.96 29.98
N THR A 22 3.29 -20.55 30.93
CA THR A 22 4.21 -19.84 31.83
C THR A 22 5.22 -18.97 31.09
N ASP A 23 5.75 -19.47 29.96
CA ASP A 23 6.70 -18.72 29.13
C ASP A 23 6.12 -17.42 28.55
N LEU A 24 4.83 -17.42 28.17
CA LEU A 24 4.14 -16.24 27.64
C LEU A 24 3.62 -15.33 28.76
N PHE A 25 3.31 -15.91 29.92
CA PHE A 25 2.92 -15.17 31.11
C PHE A 25 4.04 -14.25 31.58
N ASP A 26 5.27 -14.77 31.69
CA ASP A 26 6.45 -14.02 32.13
C ASP A 26 6.78 -12.88 31.17
N ASP A 27 6.61 -13.11 29.87
CA ASP A 27 6.80 -12.10 28.83
C ASP A 27 5.70 -11.03 28.82
N LEU A 28 4.49 -11.33 29.26
CA LEU A 28 3.34 -10.41 29.30
C LEU A 28 3.24 -9.61 30.60
N ALA A 29 3.66 -10.20 31.72
CA ALA A 29 3.61 -9.62 33.05
C ALA A 29 4.12 -8.17 33.14
N PRO A 30 5.31 -7.81 32.60
CA PRO A 30 5.82 -6.43 32.72
C PRO A 30 4.97 -5.39 31.99
N TYR A 31 4.27 -5.79 30.92
CA TYR A 31 3.49 -4.86 30.07
C TYR A 31 2.05 -4.69 30.56
N VAL A 32 1.51 -5.69 31.27
CA VAL A 32 0.15 -5.70 31.78
C VAL A 32 0.06 -5.17 33.23
N SER A 33 1.05 -5.48 34.06
CA SER A 33 1.10 -5.06 35.48
C SER A 33 1.57 -3.63 35.72
N SER A 34 1.94 -2.89 34.67
CA SER A 34 2.30 -1.46 34.78
C SER A 34 1.04 -0.61 34.97
N ASP A 35 0.55 -0.57 36.22
CA ASP A 35 -0.49 0.32 36.69
C ASP A 35 0.08 1.75 36.89
N GLU A 36 -0.59 2.72 36.25
CA GLU A 36 -0.80 4.11 36.69
C GLU A 36 0.29 5.20 36.82
N GLN A 37 1.61 5.02 36.62
CA GLN A 37 2.55 6.13 36.98
C GLN A 37 3.22 6.99 35.90
N HIS A 38 2.99 6.79 34.59
CA HIS A 38 3.55 7.72 33.59
C HIS A 38 2.55 8.06 32.47
N SER A 39 1.56 8.89 32.80
CA SER A 39 0.54 9.49 31.93
C SER A 39 1.07 10.42 30.81
N ALA A 40 2.23 10.13 30.23
CA ALA A 40 2.77 10.87 29.10
C ALA A 40 3.59 10.02 28.10
N GLN A 41 3.91 8.77 28.42
CA GLN A 41 4.64 7.88 27.51
C GLN A 41 3.70 6.80 27.01
N VAL A 42 3.57 6.72 25.67
CA VAL A 42 2.82 5.66 24.99
C VAL A 42 3.33 4.31 25.48
N ALA A 43 2.51 3.53 26.18
CA ALA A 43 2.87 2.18 26.59
C ALA A 43 3.24 1.36 25.34
N VAL A 44 4.40 0.71 25.34
CA VAL A 44 4.94 0.00 24.19
C VAL A 44 5.05 -1.49 24.52
N ILE A 45 4.60 -2.34 23.59
CA ILE A 45 4.79 -3.79 23.66
C ILE A 45 5.53 -4.29 22.41
N PRO A 46 6.47 -5.26 22.55
CA PRO A 46 7.08 -5.91 21.41
C PRO A 46 6.03 -6.66 20.57
N TYR A 47 6.06 -6.44 19.25
CA TYR A 47 5.17 -7.12 18.30
C TYR A 47 5.35 -8.64 18.33
N ASP A 48 6.57 -9.12 18.56
CA ASP A 48 6.86 -10.56 18.62
C ASP A 48 6.05 -11.26 19.71
N THR A 49 5.90 -10.63 20.88
CA THR A 49 5.09 -11.15 21.99
C THR A 49 3.61 -11.28 21.57
N LEU A 50 3.04 -10.26 20.92
CA LEU A 50 1.67 -10.31 20.39
C LEU A 50 1.51 -11.39 19.30
N GLN A 51 2.53 -11.55 18.45
CA GLN A 51 2.52 -12.56 17.40
C GLN A 51 2.58 -13.97 17.98
N ARG A 52 3.37 -14.20 19.03
CA ARG A 52 3.44 -15.48 19.75
C ARG A 52 2.11 -15.83 20.41
N ILE A 53 1.43 -14.86 21.02
CA ILE A 53 0.07 -15.04 21.57
C ILE A 53 -0.93 -15.38 20.46
N SER A 54 -0.91 -14.64 19.35
CA SER A 54 -1.77 -14.91 18.18
C SER A 54 -1.52 -16.31 17.58
N LYS A 55 -0.28 -16.81 17.61
CA LYS A 55 0.03 -18.19 17.19
C LYS A 55 -0.49 -19.21 18.22
N TRP A 56 -0.28 -18.96 19.51
CA TRP A 56 -0.74 -19.84 20.57
C TRP A 56 -2.27 -19.98 20.57
N THR A 57 -3.03 -18.90 20.38
CA THR A 57 -4.51 -18.96 20.33
C THR A 57 -5.05 -19.78 19.16
N ARG A 58 -4.24 -20.02 18.11
CA ARG A 58 -4.58 -20.89 16.97
C ARG A 58 -4.22 -22.36 17.20
N THR A 59 -3.45 -22.68 18.24
CA THR A 59 -3.13 -24.06 18.60
C THR A 59 -4.35 -24.75 19.24
N PRO A 60 -4.50 -26.07 19.13
CA PRO A 60 -5.59 -26.80 19.77
C PRO A 60 -5.56 -26.71 21.30
N GLU A 61 -4.39 -26.46 21.90
CA GLU A 61 -4.24 -26.25 23.34
C GLU A 61 -4.76 -24.87 23.74
N GLY A 62 -4.36 -23.82 23.00
CA GLY A 62 -4.83 -22.45 23.25
C GLY A 62 -6.33 -22.27 23.03
N THR A 63 -6.91 -22.89 22.00
CA THR A 63 -8.36 -22.83 21.75
C THR A 63 -9.16 -23.49 22.87
N LYS A 64 -8.72 -24.66 23.34
CA LYS A 64 -9.33 -25.34 24.50
C LYS A 64 -9.18 -24.51 25.77
N ALA A 65 -8.02 -23.93 26.01
CA ALA A 65 -7.78 -23.11 27.20
C ALA A 65 -8.67 -21.86 27.22
N LEU A 66 -8.88 -21.20 26.08
CA LEU A 66 -9.80 -20.06 25.94
C LEU A 66 -11.28 -20.43 26.12
N GLN A 67 -11.68 -21.58 25.58
CA GLN A 67 -13.06 -22.09 25.71
C GLN A 67 -13.38 -22.57 27.13
N ASN A 68 -12.39 -23.10 27.84
CA ASN A 68 -12.54 -23.58 29.22
C ASN A 68 -12.44 -22.45 30.26
N CYS A 69 -12.19 -21.21 29.84
CA CYS A 69 -12.18 -20.05 30.72
C CYS A 69 -13.61 -19.67 31.15
N SER A 70 -13.74 -19.03 32.33
CA SER A 70 -14.97 -18.43 32.80
C SER A 70 -14.78 -16.91 32.94
N PRO A 71 -15.39 -16.08 32.07
CA PRO A 71 -16.30 -16.40 30.97
C PRO A 71 -15.58 -17.04 29.75
N PRO A 72 -16.29 -17.82 28.91
CA PRO A 72 -15.72 -18.42 27.72
C PRO A 72 -15.33 -17.32 26.72
N LEU A 73 -14.06 -17.33 26.33
CA LEU A 73 -13.50 -16.34 25.42
C LEU A 73 -13.53 -16.88 23.98
N ASP A 74 -13.98 -16.06 23.03
CA ASP A 74 -14.00 -16.45 21.61
C ASP A 74 -12.57 -16.54 21.04
N PRO A 75 -12.08 -17.71 20.61
CA PRO A 75 -10.73 -17.84 20.07
C PRO A 75 -10.47 -17.02 18.80
N GLN A 76 -11.50 -16.73 18.00
CA GLN A 76 -11.33 -15.96 16.76
C GLN A 76 -10.92 -14.52 17.06
N SER A 77 -11.53 -13.91 18.08
CA SER A 77 -11.18 -12.58 18.58
C SER A 77 -9.70 -12.46 19.00
N TYR A 78 -9.09 -13.57 19.44
CA TYR A 78 -7.67 -13.60 19.85
C TYR A 78 -6.69 -14.08 18.77
N SER A 79 -7.20 -14.63 17.67
CA SER A 79 -6.39 -15.12 16.55
C SER A 79 -5.67 -14.01 15.80
N MET A 80 -6.18 -12.77 15.89
CA MET A 80 -5.68 -11.57 15.20
C MET A 80 -5.29 -10.44 16.16
N VAL A 81 -4.98 -10.75 17.43
CA VAL A 81 -4.56 -9.74 18.44
C VAL A 81 -3.35 -8.92 18.01
N SER A 82 -2.45 -9.49 17.20
CA SER A 82 -1.33 -8.75 16.60
C SER A 82 -1.76 -7.63 15.65
N LEU A 83 -2.96 -7.70 15.08
CA LEU A 83 -3.54 -6.67 14.20
C LEU A 83 -4.33 -5.60 14.97
N LEU A 84 -4.71 -5.92 16.21
CA LEU A 84 -5.27 -4.97 17.18
C LEU A 84 -4.18 -4.10 17.83
N ALA A 85 -2.90 -4.46 17.65
CA ALA A 85 -1.76 -3.64 17.99
C ALA A 85 -1.88 -2.28 17.28
N GLY A 86 -1.77 -1.18 18.02
CA GLY A 86 -2.22 0.14 17.58
C GLY A 86 -1.56 0.65 16.28
N CYS A 87 -2.21 1.65 15.66
CA CYS A 87 -1.82 2.23 14.36
C CYS A 87 -0.40 2.86 14.31
N ARG A 88 0.31 2.93 15.44
CA ARG A 88 1.66 3.50 15.54
C ARG A 88 2.70 2.40 15.75
N THR A 89 3.46 2.13 14.69
CA THR A 89 4.66 1.31 14.75
C THR A 89 5.86 2.17 15.17
N SER A 90 6.66 1.67 16.11
CA SER A 90 7.83 2.36 16.67
C SER A 90 7.54 3.78 17.20
N PRO A 91 6.61 3.94 18.17
CA PRO A 91 6.29 5.25 18.73
C PRO A 91 7.50 5.94 19.41
N GLU A 92 8.52 5.17 19.81
CA GLU A 92 9.77 5.71 20.34
C GLU A 92 10.71 6.32 19.29
N LYS A 93 10.52 5.98 18.00
CA LYS A 93 11.39 6.45 16.92
C LYS A 93 10.94 7.82 16.46
N ARG A 94 11.70 8.85 16.84
CA ARG A 94 11.65 10.15 16.17
C ARG A 94 12.37 10.01 14.84
N PHE A 95 11.60 9.77 13.77
CA PHE A 95 12.15 9.87 12.42
C PHE A 95 12.66 11.30 12.21
N PRO A 96 13.83 11.48 11.56
CA PRO A 96 14.29 12.82 11.20
C PRO A 96 13.19 13.49 10.34
N PRO A 97 12.97 14.80 10.51
CA PRO A 97 12.01 15.51 9.67
C PRO A 97 12.39 15.28 8.21
N HIS A 98 11.39 14.97 7.38
CA HIS A 98 11.61 14.84 5.94
C HIS A 98 12.07 16.20 5.41
N VAL A 99 13.37 16.32 5.13
CA VAL A 99 13.93 17.51 4.49
C VAL A 99 13.63 17.36 3.02
N VAL A 100 12.64 18.12 2.54
CA VAL A 100 12.40 18.31 1.10
C VAL A 100 13.72 18.74 0.48
N LYS A 101 14.31 17.88 -0.35
CA LYS A 101 15.49 18.25 -1.14
C LYS A 101 15.04 19.28 -2.15
N ASP A 102 15.39 20.53 -1.85
CA ASP A 102 15.28 21.71 -2.71
C ASP A 102 13.93 21.86 -3.45
N PRO A 103 13.03 22.77 -3.03
CA PRO A 103 11.72 22.96 -3.68
C PRO A 103 11.82 23.29 -5.18
N LEU A 104 12.97 23.78 -5.64
CA LEU A 104 13.26 23.98 -7.05
C LEU A 104 13.43 22.66 -7.83
N GLU A 105 14.04 21.63 -7.23
CA GLU A 105 14.17 20.32 -7.87
C GLU A 105 12.82 19.61 -7.99
N GLU A 106 11.98 19.67 -6.96
CA GLU A 106 10.64 19.07 -7.00
C GLU A 106 9.74 19.73 -8.03
N SER A 107 9.74 21.07 -8.09
CA SER A 107 8.98 21.81 -9.10
C SER A 107 9.48 21.52 -10.52
N ARG A 108 10.80 21.39 -10.72
CA ARG A 108 11.38 20.99 -12.00
C ARG A 108 10.94 19.58 -12.39
N ARG A 109 11.04 18.59 -11.50
CA ARG A 109 10.60 17.20 -11.76
C ARG A 109 9.11 17.13 -12.08
N ALA A 110 8.28 17.89 -11.36
CA ALA A 110 6.85 17.99 -11.65
C ALA A 110 6.58 18.57 -13.05
N SER A 111 7.33 19.61 -13.45
CA SER A 111 7.21 20.21 -14.77
C SER A 111 7.66 19.27 -15.90
N GLU A 112 8.74 18.51 -15.69
CA GLU A 112 9.25 17.53 -16.65
C GLU A 112 8.29 16.36 -16.82
N THR A 113 7.68 15.90 -15.71
CA THR A 113 6.65 14.86 -15.72
C THR A 113 5.43 15.30 -16.52
N ARG A 114 4.94 16.53 -16.29
CA ARG A 114 3.80 17.08 -17.06
C ARG A 114 4.10 17.20 -18.55
N LYS A 115 5.32 17.62 -18.91
CA LYS A 115 5.76 17.69 -20.32
C LYS A 115 5.79 16.30 -20.96
N ALA A 116 6.35 15.31 -20.28
CA ALA A 116 6.40 13.94 -20.79
C ALA A 116 4.99 13.36 -21.01
N ILE A 117 4.07 13.57 -20.06
CA ILE A 117 2.67 13.15 -20.19
C ILE A 117 2.01 13.84 -21.39
N ALA A 118 2.20 15.15 -21.55
CA ALA A 118 1.62 15.89 -22.66
C ALA A 118 2.15 15.41 -24.03
N THR A 119 3.45 15.10 -24.13
CA THR A 119 4.04 14.56 -25.36
C THR A 119 3.42 13.21 -25.74
N VAL A 120 3.27 12.29 -24.77
CA VAL A 120 2.65 10.99 -25.01
C VAL A 120 1.18 11.14 -25.41
N ALA A 121 0.43 12.00 -24.72
CA ALA A 121 -0.97 12.26 -25.01
C ALA A 121 -1.15 12.83 -26.43
N ASN A 122 -0.33 13.81 -26.81
CA ASN A 122 -0.36 14.40 -28.16
C ASN A 122 -0.04 13.36 -29.24
N GLY A 123 1.01 12.55 -29.05
CA GLY A 123 1.35 11.50 -30.01
C GLY A 123 0.22 10.47 -30.18
N ALA A 124 -0.38 10.02 -29.07
CA ALA A 124 -1.51 9.09 -29.12
C ALA A 124 -2.72 9.69 -29.86
N LEU A 125 -3.02 10.97 -29.59
CA LEU A 125 -4.14 11.68 -30.21
C LEU A 125 -3.89 11.95 -31.70
N SER A 126 -2.64 12.22 -32.11
CA SER A 126 -2.24 12.34 -33.52
C SER A 126 -2.45 11.03 -34.28
N VAL A 127 -2.03 9.89 -33.72
CA VAL A 127 -2.17 8.57 -34.37
C VAL A 127 -3.64 8.19 -34.52
N VAL A 128 -4.41 8.28 -33.44
CA VAL A 128 -5.85 7.95 -33.44
C VAL A 128 -6.63 8.91 -34.34
N GLY A 129 -6.35 10.21 -34.23
CA GLY A 129 -7.00 11.25 -35.03
C GLY A 129 -6.74 11.07 -36.52
N THR A 130 -5.51 10.77 -36.92
CA THR A 130 -5.16 10.54 -38.33
C THR A 130 -5.82 9.28 -38.87
N GLY A 131 -5.82 8.18 -38.10
CA GLY A 131 -6.51 6.95 -38.48
C GLY A 131 -8.01 7.16 -38.65
N ALA A 132 -8.66 7.83 -37.70
CA ALA A 132 -10.09 8.13 -37.75
C ALA A 132 -10.46 9.10 -38.89
N ALA A 133 -9.65 10.14 -39.11
CA ALA A 133 -9.85 11.07 -40.23
C ALA A 133 -9.69 10.36 -41.59
N THR A 134 -8.70 9.48 -41.72
CA THR A 134 -8.48 8.69 -42.95
C THR A 134 -9.66 7.75 -43.20
N TRP A 135 -10.15 7.08 -42.16
CA TRP A 135 -11.32 6.22 -42.23
C TRP A 135 -12.59 6.96 -42.67
N TRP A 136 -12.81 8.14 -42.10
CA TRP A 136 -13.95 9.01 -42.45
C TRP A 136 -13.85 9.53 -43.88
N ALA A 137 -12.70 10.05 -44.29
CA ALA A 137 -12.48 10.53 -45.66
C ALA A 137 -12.66 9.41 -46.70
N SER A 138 -12.26 8.18 -46.34
CA SER A 138 -12.43 7.00 -47.16
C SER A 138 -13.91 6.63 -47.40
N GLU A 139 -14.85 7.11 -46.59
CA GLU A 139 -16.28 6.85 -46.78
C GLU A 139 -16.83 7.37 -48.10
N TRP A 140 -16.28 8.49 -48.57
CA TRP A 140 -16.78 9.16 -49.77
C TRP A 140 -16.23 8.54 -51.05
N THR A 141 -15.24 7.63 -50.92
CA THR A 141 -14.55 7.01 -52.07
C THR A 141 -15.18 5.70 -52.55
N GLY A 142 -16.23 5.20 -51.87
CA GLY A 142 -16.93 3.97 -52.27
C GLY A 142 -16.10 2.68 -52.17
N LEU A 143 -14.95 2.72 -51.50
CA LEU A 143 -14.05 1.57 -51.34
C LEU A 143 -14.67 0.49 -50.42
N LYS A 144 -14.40 -0.78 -50.73
CA LYS A 144 -14.76 -1.90 -49.85
C LYS A 144 -14.11 -1.71 -48.47
N LEU A 145 -14.82 -2.12 -47.42
CA LEU A 145 -14.41 -1.93 -46.01
C LEU A 145 -12.96 -2.38 -45.73
N GLU A 146 -12.52 -3.47 -46.35
CA GLU A 146 -11.17 -4.03 -46.26
C GLU A 146 -10.07 -3.05 -46.72
N TRP A 147 -10.32 -2.27 -47.77
CA TRP A 147 -9.37 -1.27 -48.28
C TRP A 147 -9.37 -0.01 -47.42
N ARG A 148 -10.51 0.32 -46.81
CA ARG A 148 -10.64 1.46 -45.88
C ARG A 148 -9.83 1.22 -44.61
N THR A 149 -9.88 -0.01 -44.07
CA THR A 149 -9.15 -0.37 -42.84
C THR A 149 -7.65 -0.39 -43.11
N LEU A 150 -7.23 -0.95 -44.25
CA LEU A 150 -5.84 -0.99 -44.66
C LEU A 150 -5.23 0.42 -44.78
N LEU A 151 -5.95 1.36 -45.41
CA LEU A 151 -5.49 2.74 -45.55
C LEU A 151 -5.42 3.46 -44.20
N ALA A 152 -6.42 3.31 -43.34
CA ALA A 152 -6.42 3.94 -42.02
C ALA A 152 -5.31 3.41 -41.10
N VAL A 153 -5.03 2.09 -41.15
CA VAL A 153 -3.93 1.49 -40.39
C VAL A 153 -2.58 1.92 -40.96
N ALA A 154 -2.44 1.97 -42.28
CA ALA A 154 -1.20 2.41 -42.92
C ALA A 154 -0.87 3.88 -42.58
N THR A 155 -1.85 4.79 -42.61
CA THR A 155 -1.62 6.19 -42.23
C THR A 155 -1.32 6.34 -40.74
N ALA A 156 -2.04 5.62 -39.87
CA ALA A 156 -1.74 5.58 -38.44
C ALA A 156 -0.32 5.06 -38.15
N LEU A 157 0.14 4.04 -38.87
CA LEU A 157 1.49 3.48 -38.74
C LEU A 157 2.56 4.51 -39.13
N ILE A 158 2.37 5.23 -40.24
CA ILE A 158 3.30 6.27 -40.69
C ILE A 158 3.42 7.38 -39.64
N VAL A 159 2.29 7.84 -39.10
CA VAL A 159 2.29 8.86 -38.03
C VAL A 159 2.97 8.33 -36.77
N ALA A 160 2.69 7.09 -36.36
CA ALA A 160 3.34 6.51 -35.20
C ALA A 160 4.87 6.44 -35.36
N LEU A 161 5.36 6.04 -36.54
CA LEU A 161 6.80 6.03 -36.83
C LEU A 161 7.40 7.44 -36.81
N SER A 162 6.69 8.44 -37.34
CA SER A 162 7.13 9.84 -37.30
C SER A 162 7.25 10.36 -35.86
N GLU A 163 6.26 10.06 -35.01
CA GLU A 163 6.26 10.42 -33.58
C GLU A 163 7.40 9.73 -32.82
N ILE A 164 7.69 8.45 -33.12
CA ILE A 164 8.83 7.72 -32.53
C ILE A 164 10.16 8.38 -32.89
N ILE A 165 10.35 8.75 -34.15
CA ILE A 165 11.59 9.42 -34.60
C ILE A 165 11.73 10.79 -33.92
N LEU A 166 10.65 11.57 -33.84
CA LEU A 166 10.63 12.84 -33.12
C LEU A 166 10.96 12.67 -31.64
N TYR A 167 10.43 11.62 -31.00
CA TYR A 167 10.72 11.29 -29.62
C TYR A 167 12.21 10.95 -29.41
N ILE A 168 12.80 10.13 -30.28
CA ILE A 168 14.24 9.78 -30.23
C ILE A 168 15.11 11.04 -30.39
N ILE A 169 14.76 11.93 -31.31
CA ILE A 169 15.49 13.20 -31.50
C ILE A 169 15.38 14.10 -30.27
N TRP A 170 14.21 14.14 -29.62
CA TRP A 170 14.03 14.91 -28.40
C TRP A 170 14.82 14.31 -27.23
N ASP A 171 14.78 12.98 -27.06
CA ASP A 171 15.49 12.26 -26.00
C ASP A 171 17.01 12.44 -26.12
N THR A 172 17.56 12.37 -27.34
CA THR A 172 18.99 12.60 -27.60
C THR A 172 19.45 14.05 -27.37
N ARG A 173 18.53 15.02 -27.33
CA ARG A 173 18.83 16.44 -27.09
C ARG A 173 18.65 16.87 -25.63
N LYS A 174 18.10 15.99 -24.79
CA LYS A 174 17.78 16.26 -23.39
C LYS A 174 18.95 15.88 -22.49
#